data_AF-A0A658NN62-F1
#
_entry.id   AF-A0A658NN62-F1
#
_cell.length_a   1.000
_cell.length_b   1.000
_cell.length_c   1.000
_cell.angle_alpha   90.00
_cell.angle_beta   90.00
_cell.angle_gamma   90.00
#
_symmetry.space_group_name_H-M   'P 1'
#
loop_
_entity.id
_entity.type
_entity.pdbx_description
1 polymer ?
#
loop_
_entity_poly.entity_id
_entity_poly.type
_entity_poly.pdbx_seq_one_letter_code
_entity_poly.pdbx_strand_id
1 'polypeptide(L)'
;PSWDEAFTGQDAQYLVQCEARDYTVSGAANNDVVTDNNTGLIWQRTLPATYAGCTGESGTKCTWQEAIDYCADLSYGGSDDWRLPSRKELATL
;
A
#
# COMPACT_ATOMS: atom_id res chain seq x y z
N PRO A 1 -30.85 -11.49 -42.68
CA PRO A 1 -30.06 -12.14 -41.61
C PRO A 1 -28.96 -11.17 -41.13
N SER A 2 -29.31 -10.31 -40.16
CA SER A 2 -28.40 -9.33 -39.56
C SER A 2 -27.83 -9.93 -38.28
N TRP A 3 -26.52 -10.16 -38.30
CA TRP A 3 -25.74 -10.63 -37.16
C TRP A 3 -25.39 -9.44 -36.27
N ASP A 4 -26.31 -9.08 -35.38
CA ASP A 4 -26.09 -8.10 -34.30
C ASP A 4 -26.25 -8.78 -32.93
N GLU A 5 -25.63 -9.94 -32.75
CA GLU A 5 -25.38 -10.46 -31.41
C GLU A 5 -24.10 -9.83 -30.88
N ALA A 6 -24.26 -8.68 -30.22
CA ALA A 6 -23.20 -8.03 -29.47
C ALA A 6 -22.61 -9.04 -28.48
N PHE A 7 -21.34 -9.37 -28.68
CA PHE A 7 -20.52 -10.18 -27.79
C PHE A 7 -20.63 -9.66 -26.35
N THR A 8 -21.34 -10.37 -25.48
CA THR A 8 -21.34 -10.09 -24.03
C THR A 8 -20.23 -10.90 -23.38
N GLY A 9 -19.38 -10.24 -22.58
CA GLY A 9 -18.23 -10.87 -21.92
C GLY A 9 -16.85 -10.28 -22.27
N GLN A 10 -16.78 -9.03 -22.75
CA GLN A 10 -15.51 -8.30 -22.80
C GLN A 10 -15.15 -7.74 -21.41
N ASP A 11 -13.85 -7.78 -21.12
CA ASP A 11 -13.16 -7.26 -19.94
C ASP A 11 -13.44 -5.79 -19.62
N ALA A 12 -13.95 -5.01 -20.58
CA ALA A 12 -14.29 -3.61 -20.44
C ALA A 12 -15.62 -3.31 -19.72
N GLN A 13 -16.37 -4.33 -19.26
CA GLN A 13 -17.70 -4.13 -18.67
C GLN A 13 -17.76 -4.24 -17.13
N TYR A 14 -16.60 -4.16 -16.46
CA TYR A 14 -16.62 -3.68 -15.09
C TYR A 14 -16.91 -2.18 -15.11
N LEU A 15 -18.07 -1.76 -14.61
CA LEU A 15 -18.29 -0.40 -14.11
C LEU A 15 -17.42 -0.16 -12.86
N VAL A 16 -16.10 -0.36 -12.99
CA VAL A 16 -15.11 0.08 -12.03
C VAL A 16 -15.07 1.59 -12.20
N GLN A 17 -15.30 2.31 -11.11
CA GLN A 17 -14.89 3.70 -11.02
C GLN A 17 -13.41 3.76 -11.43
N CYS A 18 -13.12 4.20 -12.65
CA CYS A 18 -11.76 4.51 -13.08
C CYS A 18 -11.31 5.77 -12.34
N GLU A 19 -11.20 5.71 -11.01
CA GLU A 19 -10.41 6.68 -10.29
C GLU A 19 -8.97 6.40 -10.70
N ALA A 20 -8.40 7.32 -11.48
CA ALA A 20 -7.00 7.24 -11.83
C ALA A 20 -6.19 7.13 -10.53
N ARG A 21 -5.16 6.28 -10.52
CA ARG A 21 -4.24 6.23 -9.39
C ARG A 21 -3.67 7.63 -9.20
N ASP A 22 -3.90 8.20 -8.04
CA ASP A 22 -3.44 9.52 -7.69
C ASP A 22 -2.69 9.43 -6.36
N TYR A 23 -1.40 9.76 -6.39
CA TYR A 23 -0.55 9.72 -5.21
C TYR A 23 0.42 10.89 -5.21
N THR A 24 0.76 11.36 -4.01
CA THR A 24 1.76 12.41 -3.80
C THR A 24 2.88 11.88 -2.92
N VAL A 25 4.12 12.20 -3.29
CA VAL A 25 5.29 11.88 -2.46
C VAL A 25 5.67 13.13 -1.68
N SER A 26 5.80 13.01 -0.36
CA SER A 26 6.18 14.10 0.53
C SER A 26 7.20 13.63 1.58
N GLY A 27 7.93 14.55 2.21
CA GLY A 27 8.93 14.25 3.24
C GLY A 27 10.39 14.47 2.81
N ALA A 28 11.32 14.04 3.66
CA ALA A 28 12.77 14.13 3.44
C ALA A 28 13.32 12.81 2.87
N ALA A 29 14.49 12.82 2.23
CA ALA A 29 15.04 11.65 1.51
C ALA A 29 15.16 10.34 2.32
N ASN A 30 15.14 10.41 3.65
CA ASN A 30 15.19 9.28 4.59
C ASN A 30 13.87 9.00 5.30
N ASN A 31 12.87 9.88 5.16
CA ASN A 31 11.57 9.85 5.82
C ASN A 31 10.44 10.20 4.82
N ASP A 32 10.56 9.75 3.57
CA ASP A 32 9.61 10.03 2.51
C ASP A 32 8.40 9.11 2.58
N VAL A 33 7.22 9.69 2.44
CA VAL A 33 5.94 8.99 2.47
C VAL A 33 5.19 9.19 1.16
N VAL A 34 4.42 8.18 0.79
CA VAL A 34 3.50 8.23 -0.36
C VAL A 34 2.09 8.38 0.19
N THR A 35 1.42 9.46 -0.14
CA THR A 35 0.00 9.67 0.18
C THR A 35 -0.83 9.24 -1.01
N ASP A 36 -1.71 8.27 -0.83
CA ASP A 36 -2.71 7.87 -1.81
C ASP A 36 -3.90 8.83 -1.71
N ASN A 37 -4.13 9.64 -2.75
CA ASN A 37 -5.15 10.70 -2.73
C ASN A 37 -6.58 10.14 -2.88
N ASN A 38 -6.72 8.91 -3.37
CA ASN A 38 -8.02 8.25 -3.53
C ASN A 38 -8.56 7.71 -2.19
N THR A 39 -7.68 7.18 -1.34
CA THR A 39 -8.04 6.60 -0.03
C THR A 39 -7.68 7.49 1.15
N GLY A 40 -6.80 8.47 0.97
CA GLY A 40 -6.23 9.30 2.03
C GLY A 40 -5.19 8.57 2.89
N LEU A 41 -4.79 7.36 2.50
CA LEU A 41 -3.81 6.56 3.25
C LEU A 41 -2.38 7.03 2.95
N ILE A 42 -1.53 6.97 3.97
CA ILE A 42 -0.12 7.31 3.87
C ILE A 42 0.71 6.02 4.00
N TRP A 43 1.71 5.90 3.14
CA TRP A 43 2.52 4.71 2.96
C TRP A 43 3.99 5.02 3.11
N GLN A 44 4.73 4.14 3.79
CA GLN A 44 6.17 4.26 3.91
C GLN A 44 6.82 3.98 2.55
N ARG A 45 7.62 4.92 2.05
CA ARG A 45 8.30 4.74 0.75
C ARG A 45 9.63 4.02 0.89
N THR A 46 10.41 4.40 1.89
CA THR A 46 11.73 3.82 2.14
C THR A 46 11.67 2.87 3.33
N LEU A 47 11.87 1.58 3.05
CA LEU A 47 11.94 0.53 4.07
C LEU A 47 13.36 0.49 4.68
N PRO A 48 13.50 0.23 6.00
CA PRO A 48 14.80 0.09 6.62
C PRO A 48 15.49 -1.20 6.17
N ALA A 49 16.82 -1.23 6.25
CA ALA A 49 17.60 -2.44 5.95
C ALA A 49 17.31 -3.60 6.92
N THR A 50 16.92 -3.26 8.16
CA THR A 50 16.53 -4.20 9.21
C THR A 50 15.38 -3.59 10.02
N TYR A 51 14.42 -4.42 10.38
CA TYR A 51 13.28 -4.06 11.22
C TYR A 51 13.62 -4.29 12.69
N ALA A 52 13.47 -3.25 13.51
CA ALA A 52 13.68 -3.36 14.94
C ALA A 52 12.70 -4.37 15.54
N GLY A 53 13.19 -5.24 16.43
CA GLY A 53 12.35 -6.28 17.06
C GLY A 53 12.14 -7.55 16.22
N CYS A 54 12.56 -7.57 14.96
CA CYS A 54 12.41 -8.75 14.12
C CYS A 54 13.60 -9.71 14.24
N THR A 55 13.29 -11.01 14.41
CA THR A 55 14.32 -12.04 14.64
C THR A 55 14.67 -12.85 13.38
N GLY A 56 13.86 -12.76 12.32
CA GLY A 56 14.06 -13.52 11.09
C GLY A 56 15.19 -12.95 10.22
N GLU A 57 16.03 -13.83 9.67
CA GLU A 57 17.12 -13.50 8.74
C GLU A 57 17.90 -12.23 9.14
N SER A 58 18.40 -12.21 10.39
CA SER A 58 19.16 -11.08 10.96
C SER A 58 18.39 -9.75 10.96
N GLY A 59 17.08 -9.80 11.20
CA GLY A 59 16.21 -8.62 11.27
C GLY A 59 15.67 -8.14 9.93
N THR A 60 15.94 -8.84 8.83
CA THR A 60 15.38 -8.51 7.50
C THR A 60 13.99 -9.10 7.30
N LYS A 61 13.59 -10.08 8.13
CA LYS A 61 12.27 -10.71 8.11
C LYS A 61 11.63 -10.67 9.49
N CYS A 62 10.34 -10.38 9.50
CA CYS A 62 9.50 -10.39 10.68
C CYS A 62 8.47 -11.51 10.54
N THR A 63 8.16 -12.18 11.64
CA THR A 63 6.90 -12.91 11.78
C THR A 63 5.73 -11.93 11.76
N TRP A 64 4.51 -12.44 11.53
CA TRP A 64 3.32 -11.59 11.48
C TRP A 64 3.14 -10.74 12.75
N GLN A 65 3.39 -11.32 13.94
CA GLN A 65 3.26 -10.58 15.20
C GLN A 65 4.36 -9.53 15.34
N GLU A 66 5.63 -9.86 15.08
CA GLU A 66 6.73 -8.89 15.11
C GLU A 66 6.50 -7.73 14.14
N ALA A 67 5.89 -7.99 12.98
CA ALA A 67 5.55 -6.95 12.01
C ALA A 67 4.45 -6.01 12.50
N ILE A 68 3.45 -6.53 13.24
CA ILE A 68 2.43 -5.69 13.89
C ILE A 68 3.10 -4.79 14.93
N ASP A 69 3.93 -5.37 15.79
CA ASP A 69 4.59 -4.65 16.88
C ASP A 69 5.55 -3.59 16.32
N TYR A 70 6.33 -3.94 15.29
CA TYR A 70 7.20 -3.01 14.58
C TYR A 70 6.43 -1.82 13.99
N CYS A 71 5.30 -2.07 13.33
CA CYS A 71 4.49 -0.99 12.77
C CYS A 71 3.90 -0.10 13.88
N ALA A 72 3.45 -0.68 14.99
CA ALA A 72 2.89 0.08 16.10
C ALA A 72 3.91 1.00 16.79
N ASP A 73 5.19 0.59 16.84
CA ASP A 73 6.28 1.38 17.42
C ASP A 73 6.99 2.29 16.40
N LEU A 74 6.58 2.25 15.12
CA LEU A 74 7.24 3.00 14.06
C LEU A 74 6.85 4.49 14.13
N SER A 75 7.83 5.37 14.33
CA SER A 75 7.68 6.81 14.10
C SER A 75 8.40 7.20 12.80
N TYR A 76 7.65 7.42 11.72
CA TYR A 76 8.19 7.69 10.38
C TYR A 76 7.40 8.81 9.67
N GLY A 77 8.10 9.66 8.92
CA GLY A 77 7.45 10.72 8.12
C GLY A 77 6.68 11.78 8.92
N GLY A 78 6.87 11.86 10.24
CA GLY A 78 6.10 12.74 11.12
C GLY A 78 4.82 12.12 11.69
N SER A 79 4.58 10.84 11.42
CA SER A 79 3.47 10.04 11.96
C SER A 79 3.99 8.89 12.82
N ASP A 80 3.29 8.57 13.89
CA ASP A 80 3.51 7.46 14.82
C ASP A 80 2.38 6.42 14.82
N ASP A 81 1.26 6.70 14.14
CA ASP A 81 0.10 5.80 14.01
C ASP A 81 0.23 4.79 12.85
N TRP A 82 1.39 4.15 12.69
CA TRP A 82 1.61 3.20 11.61
C TRP A 82 0.99 1.83 11.90
N ARG A 83 0.45 1.18 10.86
CA ARG A 83 -0.12 -0.17 10.95
C ARG A 83 0.19 -0.99 9.71
N LEU A 84 0.10 -2.32 9.85
CA LEU A 84 0.15 -3.19 8.69
C LEU A 84 -1.05 -2.94 7.76
N PRO A 85 -0.80 -2.84 6.44
CA PRO A 85 -1.86 -2.67 5.47
C PRO A 85 -2.66 -3.96 5.26
N SER A 86 -3.95 -3.82 4.99
CA SER A 86 -4.77 -4.93 4.50
C SER A 86 -4.53 -5.16 3.01
N ARG A 87 -4.84 -6.37 2.53
CA ARG A 87 -4.70 -6.74 1.11
C ARG A 87 -5.46 -5.82 0.15
N LYS A 88 -6.60 -5.26 0.60
CA LYS A 88 -7.42 -4.35 -0.22
C LYS A 88 -6.75 -2.98 -0.38
N GLU A 89 -6.15 -2.47 0.69
CA GLU A 89 -5.45 -1.18 0.69
C GLU A 89 -4.19 -1.25 -0.17
N LEU A 90 -3.50 -2.40 -0.19
CA LEU A 90 -2.35 -2.59 -1.09
C LEU A 90 -2.74 -2.58 -2.57
N ALA A 91 -4.00 -2.85 -2.91
CA ALA A 91 -4.47 -2.90 -4.29
C ALA A 91 -4.85 -1.52 -4.85
N THR A 92 -5.02 -0.51 -3.99
CA THR A 92 -5.41 0.85 -4.39
C THR A 92 -4.22 1.74 -4.72
N LEU A 93 -3.02 1.38 -4.23
CA LEU A 93 -1.72 1.95 -4.64
C LEU A 93 -1.43 1.76 -6.14
#